data_AF-A0A9J6G9N1-F1
#
_entry.id   AF-A0A9J6G9N1-F1
#
_cell.length_a   1.000
_cell.length_b   1.000
_cell.length_c   1.000
_cell.angle_alpha   90.00
_cell.angle_beta   90.00
_cell.angle_gamma   90.00
#
_symmetry.space_group_name_H-M   'P 1'
#
loop_
_entity.id
_entity.type
_entity.pdbx_description
1 polymer ?
#
loop_
_entity_poly.entity_id
_entity_poly.type
_entity_poly.pdbx_seq_one_letter_code
_entity_poly.pdbx_strand_id
1 'polypeptide(L)'
;MKRYSSKNETLQTVNGQLKDRNLLSEEAKQKVEQFGALPHEIVNSWCSNAREHPRGRRYSAEMKKFAATRHYYSPCAYEYLSCMFPMPCTRSIWEWLRVIGGWPGFTQEALVNLKQQHSTSSPGSDCAPWRDRSCSMA
;
A
#
# COMPACT_ATOMS: atom_id res chain seq x y z
N MET A 1 12.01 37.32 1.45
CA MET A 1 11.73 36.03 0.78
C MET A 1 10.25 35.95 0.45
N LYS A 2 9.85 36.05 -0.83
CA LYS A 2 8.44 35.88 -1.25
C LYS A 2 8.13 34.38 -1.26
N ARG A 3 7.24 33.90 -0.37
CA ARG A 3 6.67 32.55 -0.49
C ARG A 3 5.91 32.52 -1.82
N TYR A 4 6.37 31.73 -2.77
CA TYR A 4 5.56 31.43 -3.95
C TYR A 4 4.33 30.68 -3.44
N SER A 5 3.16 31.34 -3.49
CA SER A 5 1.88 30.72 -3.23
C SER A 5 1.56 29.84 -4.44
N SER A 6 2.18 28.66 -4.49
CA SER A 6 1.96 27.76 -5.61
C SER A 6 0.62 27.06 -5.42
N LYS A 7 -0.26 27.27 -6.38
CA LYS A 7 -1.53 26.56 -6.59
C LYS A 7 -1.29 25.05 -6.43
N ASN A 8 -2.27 24.33 -5.87
CA ASN A 8 -2.24 22.86 -5.81
C ASN A 8 -2.36 22.29 -7.23
N GLU A 9 -1.28 22.28 -7.98
CA GLU A 9 -1.19 21.60 -9.27
C GLU A 9 -1.11 20.10 -9.01
N THR A 10 -1.98 19.34 -9.68
CA THR A 10 -1.93 17.88 -9.57
C THR A 10 -0.61 17.35 -10.11
N LEU A 11 -0.14 16.20 -9.61
CA LEU A 11 1.07 15.54 -10.10
C LEU A 11 1.06 15.35 -11.63
N GLN A 12 -0.13 15.11 -12.20
CA GLN A 12 -0.35 15.01 -13.64
C GLN A 12 -0.04 16.34 -14.36
N THR A 13 -0.48 17.45 -13.80
CA THR A 13 -0.20 18.80 -14.32
C THR A 13 1.30 19.09 -14.31
N VAL A 14 1.98 18.78 -13.20
CA VAL A 14 3.43 18.99 -13.06
C VAL A 14 4.20 18.08 -14.02
N ASN A 15 3.78 16.82 -14.18
CA ASN A 15 4.41 15.88 -15.11
C ASN A 15 4.24 16.33 -16.57
N GLY A 16 3.08 16.87 -16.95
CA GLY A 16 2.86 17.48 -18.26
C GLY A 16 3.83 18.63 -18.53
N GLN A 17 3.94 19.57 -17.59
CA GLN A 17 4.88 20.69 -17.71
C GLN A 17 6.34 20.26 -17.82
N LEU A 18 6.74 19.21 -17.09
CA LEU A 18 8.09 18.66 -17.12
C LEU A 18 8.41 17.97 -18.47
N LYS A 19 7.43 17.27 -19.04
CA LYS A 19 7.53 16.66 -20.38
C LYS A 19 7.63 17.73 -21.46
N ASP A 20 6.77 18.75 -21.41
CA ASP A 20 6.72 19.83 -22.40
C ASP A 20 8.01 20.67 -22.42
N ARG A 21 8.64 20.85 -21.25
CA ARG A 21 9.91 21.57 -21.11
C ARG A 21 11.15 20.69 -21.39
N ASN A 22 10.94 19.41 -21.74
CA ASN A 22 11.98 18.40 -21.97
C ASN A 22 13.03 18.32 -20.84
N LEU A 23 12.59 18.50 -19.58
CA LEU A 23 13.45 18.53 -18.39
C LEU A 23 13.72 17.14 -17.80
N LEU A 24 13.15 16.09 -18.40
CA LEU A 24 13.29 14.71 -17.96
C LEU A 24 14.09 13.93 -19.02
N SER A 25 15.09 13.18 -18.57
CA SER A 25 15.71 12.11 -19.38
C SER A 25 14.66 11.05 -19.73
N GLU A 26 14.80 10.38 -20.86
CA GLU A 26 13.91 9.27 -21.27
C GLU A 26 13.82 8.18 -20.18
N GLU A 27 14.93 7.88 -19.50
CA GLU A 27 14.94 6.96 -18.37
C GLU A 27 14.12 7.46 -17.18
N ALA A 28 14.16 8.76 -16.93
CA ALA A 28 13.40 9.39 -15.85
C ALA A 28 11.90 9.41 -16.17
N LYS A 29 11.53 9.68 -17.43
CA LYS A 29 10.14 9.60 -17.92
C LYS A 29 9.58 8.20 -17.67
N GLN A 30 10.33 7.17 -18.07
CA GLN A 30 9.93 5.79 -17.92
C GLN A 30 9.79 5.37 -16.44
N LYS A 31 10.73 5.79 -15.58
CA LYS A 31 10.65 5.52 -14.13
C LYS A 31 9.43 6.20 -13.51
N VAL A 32 9.15 7.47 -13.84
CA VAL A 32 8.00 8.19 -13.30
C VAL A 32 6.68 7.55 -13.73
N GLU A 33 6.58 7.02 -14.95
CA GLU A 33 5.40 6.30 -15.41
C GLU A 33 5.26 4.91 -14.76
N GLN A 34 6.37 4.21 -14.52
CA GLN A 34 6.39 2.91 -13.83
C GLN A 34 6.04 3.03 -12.35
N PHE A 35 6.54 4.07 -11.68
CA PHE A 35 6.14 4.39 -10.32
C PHE A 35 4.73 4.97 -10.35
N GLY A 36 3.74 4.08 -10.25
CA GLY A 36 2.34 4.48 -10.03
C GLY A 36 2.21 5.43 -8.83
N ALA A 37 1.11 6.18 -8.78
CA ALA A 37 0.90 7.16 -7.72
C ALA A 37 0.89 6.48 -6.34
N LEU A 38 1.95 6.69 -5.57
CA LEU A 38 1.94 6.36 -4.15
C LEU A 38 0.86 7.22 -3.46
N PRO A 39 -0.02 6.61 -2.64
CA PRO A 39 -1.01 7.36 -1.88
C PRO A 39 -0.36 8.52 -1.12
N HIS A 40 -0.90 9.72 -1.29
CA HIS A 40 -0.33 10.94 -0.72
C HIS A 40 -0.17 10.85 0.81
N GLU A 41 -1.06 10.11 1.47
CA GLU A 41 -1.02 9.88 2.92
C GLU A 41 0.25 9.13 3.38
N ILE A 42 0.74 8.20 2.56
CA ILE A 42 1.96 7.44 2.85
C ILE A 42 3.17 8.37 2.77
N VAL A 43 3.24 9.17 1.70
CA VAL A 43 4.33 10.13 1.49
C VAL A 43 4.33 11.19 2.60
N ASN A 44 3.17 11.75 2.95
CA ASN A 44 3.04 12.71 4.03
C ASN A 44 3.46 12.13 5.38
N SER A 45 3.09 10.88 5.67
CA SER A 45 3.51 10.19 6.89
C SER A 45 5.02 9.95 6.92
N TRP A 46 5.66 9.69 5.77
CA TRP A 46 7.12 9.62 5.71
C TRP A 46 7.75 10.98 6.01
N CYS A 47 7.29 12.05 5.37
CA CYS A 47 7.83 13.39 5.59
C CYS A 47 7.68 13.86 7.04
N SER A 48 6.54 13.59 7.69
CA SER A 48 6.32 13.96 9.09
C SER A 48 7.20 13.14 10.04
N ASN A 49 7.27 11.82 9.85
CA ASN A 49 7.99 10.92 10.75
C ASN A 49 9.51 10.90 10.53
N ALA A 50 10.01 11.46 9.42
CA ALA A 50 11.44 11.56 9.15
C ALA A 50 12.17 12.46 10.18
N ARG A 51 11.46 13.45 10.74
CA ARG A 51 12.00 14.37 11.75
C ARG A 51 11.81 13.86 13.18
N GLU A 52 10.95 12.85 13.35
CA GLU A 52 10.58 12.31 14.65
C GLU A 52 11.49 11.16 15.07
N HIS A 53 11.75 11.08 16.38
CA HIS A 53 12.47 9.97 16.96
C HIS A 53 11.72 8.64 16.70
N PRO A 54 12.39 7.52 16.37
CA PRO A 54 11.72 6.27 15.99
C PRO A 54 10.63 5.77 16.95
N ARG A 55 10.80 6.00 18.25
CA ARG A 55 9.82 5.60 19.29
C ARG A 55 8.61 6.53 19.40
N GLY A 56 8.69 7.75 18.86
CA GLY A 56 7.62 8.76 18.90
C GLY A 56 6.80 8.87 17.62
N ARG A 57 7.18 8.11 16.57
CA ARG A 57 6.52 8.17 15.26
C ARG A 57 5.06 7.73 15.35
N ARG A 58 4.18 8.48 14.71
CA ARG A 58 2.75 8.16 14.59
C ARG A 58 2.42 7.82 13.15
N TYR A 59 1.83 6.64 12.94
CA TYR A 59 1.51 6.13 11.62
C TYR A 59 0.00 6.23 11.34
N SER A 60 -0.36 6.76 10.17
CA SER A 60 -1.74 6.78 9.68
C SER A 60 -2.26 5.37 9.39
N ALA A 61 -3.57 5.20 9.30
CA ALA A 61 -4.17 3.89 9.00
C ALA A 61 -3.67 3.32 7.67
N GLU A 62 -3.55 4.14 6.63
CA GLU A 62 -3.04 3.73 5.33
C GLU A 62 -1.56 3.32 5.38
N MET A 63 -0.73 4.03 6.16
CA MET A 63 0.66 3.62 6.38
C MET A 63 0.75 2.28 7.12
N LYS A 64 -0.09 2.06 8.12
CA LYS A 64 -0.15 0.78 8.85
C LYS A 64 -0.52 -0.37 7.92
N LYS A 65 -1.54 -0.18 7.08
CA LYS A 65 -1.95 -1.15 6.05
C LYS A 65 -0.80 -1.43 5.09
N PHE A 66 -0.21 -0.39 4.50
CA PHE A 66 0.93 -0.53 3.59
C PHE A 66 2.09 -1.32 4.20
N ALA A 67 2.47 -0.98 5.44
CA ALA A 67 3.54 -1.66 6.17
C ALA A 67 3.21 -3.14 6.41
N ALA A 68 2.01 -3.44 6.90
CA ALA A 68 1.56 -4.81 7.15
C ALA A 68 1.51 -5.64 5.85
N THR A 69 0.93 -5.09 4.78
CA THR A 69 0.85 -5.73 3.47
C THR A 69 2.24 -6.04 2.92
N ARG A 70 3.17 -5.08 2.97
CA ARG A 70 4.52 -5.29 2.46
C ARG A 70 5.27 -6.35 3.27
N HIS A 71 5.19 -6.29 4.59
CA HIS A 71 5.82 -7.27 5.47
C HIS A 71 5.26 -8.68 5.26
N TYR A 72 3.94 -8.81 5.06
CA TYR A 72 3.26 -10.08 4.79
C TYR A 72 3.73 -10.72 3.47
N TYR A 73 3.80 -9.94 2.39
CA TYR A 73 4.22 -10.47 1.08
C TYR A 73 5.73 -10.69 0.96
N SER A 74 6.55 -9.83 1.56
CA SER A 74 8.00 -9.93 1.47
C SER A 74 8.70 -9.22 2.64
N PRO A 75 9.14 -9.99 3.66
CA PRO A 75 9.90 -9.44 4.78
C PRO A 75 11.19 -8.74 4.35
N CYS A 76 11.95 -9.32 3.41
CA CYS A 76 13.19 -8.71 2.91
C CYS A 76 12.94 -7.34 2.26
N ALA A 77 11.85 -7.23 1.51
CA ALA A 77 11.54 -5.98 0.85
C ALA A 77 10.97 -4.93 1.82
N TYR A 78 10.37 -5.37 2.93
CA TYR A 78 10.04 -4.49 4.04
C TYR A 78 11.31 -3.94 4.72
N GLU A 79 12.28 -4.80 5.02
CA GLU A 79 13.55 -4.41 5.63
C GLU A 79 14.29 -3.38 4.77
N TYR A 80 14.36 -3.61 3.45
CA TYR A 80 14.95 -2.66 2.51
C TYR A 80 14.28 -1.28 2.57
N LEU A 81 12.95 -1.23 2.60
CA LEU A 81 12.21 0.03 2.72
C LEU A 81 12.41 0.68 4.10
N SER A 82 12.54 -0.10 5.16
CA SER A 82 12.77 0.40 6.52
C SER A 82 14.13 1.09 6.71
N CYS A 83 15.11 0.74 5.87
CA CYS A 83 16.39 1.43 5.82
C CYS A 83 16.30 2.82 5.18
N MET A 84 15.35 3.03 4.25
CA MET A 84 15.25 4.27 3.47
C MET A 84 14.16 5.21 3.97
N PHE A 85 13.07 4.67 4.50
CA PHE A 85 11.89 5.42 4.93
C PHE A 85 11.62 5.20 6.41
N PRO A 86 10.99 6.17 7.10
CA PRO A 86 10.62 6.02 8.50
C PRO A 86 9.42 5.06 8.60
N MET A 87 9.71 3.77 8.50
CA MET A 87 8.75 2.68 8.59
C MET A 87 8.56 2.24 10.04
N PRO A 88 7.41 1.63 10.39
CA PRO A 88 7.20 1.04 11.71
C PRO A 88 8.21 -0.08 12.00
N CYS A 89 8.41 -0.41 13.27
CA CYS A 89 9.15 -1.62 13.59
C CYS A 89 8.27 -2.85 13.39
N THR A 90 8.87 -4.00 13.10
CA THR A 90 8.15 -5.26 12.88
C THR A 90 7.27 -5.61 14.08
N ARG A 91 7.73 -5.34 15.30
CA ARG A 91 6.93 -5.53 16.52
C ARG A 91 5.63 -4.72 16.53
N SER A 92 5.65 -3.47 16.05
CA SER A 92 4.43 -2.67 15.92
C SER A 92 3.46 -3.27 14.92
N ILE A 93 3.97 -3.83 13.82
CA ILE A 93 3.13 -4.52 12.83
C ILE A 93 2.42 -5.72 13.47
N TRP A 94 3.17 -6.57 14.18
CA TRP A 94 2.60 -7.72 14.89
C TRP A 94 1.54 -7.29 15.90
N GLU A 95 1.77 -6.22 16.65
CA GLU A 95 0.78 -5.70 17.60
C GLU A 95 -0.51 -5.24 16.91
N TRP A 96 -0.41 -4.61 15.74
CA TRP A 96 -1.59 -4.21 14.96
C TRP A 96 -2.35 -5.40 14.39
N LEU A 97 -1.63 -6.43 13.95
CA LEU A 97 -2.24 -7.66 13.42
C LEU A 97 -2.86 -8.52 14.51
N ARG A 98 -2.33 -8.47 15.74
CA ARG A 98 -2.85 -9.22 16.91
C ARG A 98 -4.28 -8.86 17.27
N VAL A 99 -4.71 -7.63 16.98
CA VAL A 99 -6.09 -7.17 17.22
C VAL A 99 -7.09 -7.90 16.33
N ILE A 100 -6.65 -8.46 15.20
CA ILE A 100 -7.52 -9.21 14.29
C ILE A 100 -7.79 -10.58 14.92
N GLY A 101 -9.06 -10.84 15.26
CA GLY A 101 -9.50 -12.09 15.89
C GLY A 101 -9.31 -13.28 14.95
N GLY A 102 -8.18 -13.96 15.04
CA GLY A 102 -7.89 -15.18 14.30
C GLY A 102 -8.62 -16.39 14.89
N TRP A 103 -9.90 -16.55 14.56
CA TRP A 103 -10.61 -17.79 14.83
C TRP A 103 -10.08 -18.92 13.95
N PRO A 104 -9.96 -20.16 14.45
CA PRO A 104 -9.57 -21.30 13.63
C PRO A 104 -10.62 -21.51 12.52
N GLY A 105 -10.16 -21.56 11.26
CA GLY A 105 -11.02 -21.68 10.08
C GLY A 105 -11.07 -20.40 9.27
N PHE A 106 -12.01 -19.50 9.58
CA PHE A 106 -12.22 -18.26 8.83
C PHE A 106 -12.28 -17.05 9.75
N THR A 107 -11.80 -15.90 9.26
CA THR A 107 -11.97 -14.62 9.94
C THR A 107 -13.39 -14.11 9.73
N GLN A 108 -13.99 -13.53 10.77
CA GLN A 108 -15.33 -12.96 10.71
C GLN A 108 -15.41 -11.87 9.64
N GLU A 109 -14.33 -11.10 9.50
CA GLU A 109 -14.18 -10.05 8.49
C GLU A 109 -14.24 -10.63 7.06
N ALA A 110 -13.62 -11.79 6.82
CA ALA A 110 -13.70 -12.45 5.52
C ALA A 110 -15.13 -12.87 5.20
N LEU A 111 -15.85 -13.44 6.18
CA LEU A 111 -17.25 -13.84 6.00
C LEU A 111 -18.17 -12.63 5.73
N VAL A 112 -17.97 -11.51 6.44
CA VAL A 112 -18.72 -10.26 6.21
C VAL A 112 -18.47 -9.71 4.81
N ASN A 113 -17.21 -9.70 4.35
CA ASN A 113 -16.86 -9.23 3.02
C ASN A 113 -17.48 -10.11 1.92
N LEU A 114 -17.43 -11.44 2.08
CA LEU A 114 -18.06 -12.37 1.15
C LEU A 114 -19.58 -12.15 1.07
N LYS A 115 -20.24 -11.89 2.21
CA LYS A 115 -21.68 -11.57 2.25
C LYS A 115 -21.99 -10.27 1.49
N GLN A 116 -21.17 -9.24 1.66
CA GLN A 116 -21.33 -7.98 0.93
C GLN A 116 -21.14 -8.19 -0.58
N GLN A 117 -20.10 -8.93 -0.99
CA GLN A 117 -19.86 -9.25 -2.39
C GLN A 117 -21.04 -9.98 -3.04
N HIS A 118 -21.60 -10.97 -2.35
CA HIS A 118 -22.79 -11.70 -2.80
C HIS A 118 -24.01 -10.79 -2.97
N SER A 119 -24.18 -9.78 -2.10
CA SER A 119 -25.29 -8.82 -2.24
C SER A 119 -25.12 -7.88 -3.43
N THR A 120 -23.89 -7.64 -3.88
CA THR A 120 -23.57 -6.76 -5.01
C THR A 120 -23.46 -7.49 -6.35
N SER A 121 -23.28 -8.82 -6.36
CA SER A 121 -23.25 -9.61 -7.59
C SER A 121 -24.66 -9.82 -8.15
N SER A 122 -24.89 -9.46 -9.40
CA SER A 122 -26.08 -9.89 -10.16
C SER A 122 -26.14 -11.42 -10.22
N PRO A 123 -27.34 -12.03 -10.20
CA PRO A 123 -27.48 -13.49 -10.24
C PRO A 123 -26.98 -13.99 -11.61
N GLY A 124 -25.78 -14.58 -11.65
CA GLY A 124 -25.20 -15.10 -12.89
C GLY A 124 -23.70 -15.37 -12.90
N SER A 125 -22.92 -14.94 -11.90
CA SER A 125 -21.52 -15.37 -11.79
C SER A 125 -21.41 -16.58 -10.88
N ASP A 126 -21.57 -17.77 -11.45
CA ASP A 126 -21.33 -19.03 -10.75
C ASP A 126 -19.89 -19.08 -10.22
N CYS A 127 -19.72 -19.00 -8.90
CA CYS A 127 -18.44 -19.24 -8.26
C CYS A 127 -18.13 -20.73 -8.43
N ALA A 128 -17.25 -21.06 -9.36
CA ALA A 128 -16.78 -22.43 -9.54
C ALA A 128 -16.12 -22.93 -8.24
N PRO A 129 -16.54 -24.07 -7.68
CA PRO A 129 -15.85 -24.68 -6.55
C PRO A 129 -14.44 -25.06 -6.99
N TRP A 130 -13.44 -24.74 -6.17
CA TRP A 130 -12.08 -25.23 -6.33
C TRP A 130 -12.11 -26.76 -6.26
N ARG A 131 -12.17 -27.39 -7.44
CA ARG A 131 -12.08 -28.84 -7.56
C ARG A 131 -10.60 -29.19 -7.49
N ASP A 132 -10.19 -29.70 -6.34
CA ASP A 132 -8.85 -30.21 -6.11
C ASP A 132 -8.55 -31.26 -7.19
N ARG A 133 -7.63 -30.96 -8.12
CA ARG A 133 -7.07 -32.00 -8.99
C ARG A 133 -6.03 -32.72 -8.15
N SER A 134 -6.54 -33.64 -7.33
CA SER A 134 -5.76 -34.67 -6.68
C SER A 134 -4.85 -35.30 -7.72
N CYS A 135 -3.55 -35.10 -7.51
CA CYS A 135 -2.43 -35.86 -8.00
C CYS A 135 -2.81 -37.24 -8.58
N SER A 136 -2.74 -37.40 -9.90
CA SER A 136 -2.67 -38.73 -10.53
C SER A 136 -1.21 -39.18 -10.50
N MET A 137 -0.80 -39.85 -9.42
CA MET A 137 0.32 -40.80 -9.48
C MET A 137 -0.25 -42.16 -9.89
N ALA A 138 -0.01 -42.54 -11.14
CA ALA A 138 0.09 -43.92 -11.61
C ALA A 138 0.85 -43.90 -12.93
#